data_AF-A0AAT9QGM9-F1
#
_entry.id   AF-A0AAT9QGM9-F1
#
_cell.length_a   1.000
_cell.length_b   1.000
_cell.length_c   1.000
_cell.angle_alpha   90.00
_cell.angle_beta   90.00
_cell.angle_gamma   90.00
#
_symmetry.space_group_name_H-M   'P 1'
#
loop_
_entity.id
_entity.type
_entity.pdbx_description
1 polymer ?
#
loop_
_entity_poly.entity_id
_entity_poly.type
_entity_poly.pdbx_seq_one_letter_code
_entity_poly.pdbx_strand_id
1 'polypeptide(L)'
;MVCGAETQGNIGRILALSTVPGTTASWADKIYTCTYALPAGSLVLSVKEAAEPDAARADFHDLQRTTPGSAPIEGLANLGFPAFQTPASAVFTKDNFVLTVDAAALPEILGPNQVTRAAFAYQVATTVLACWSE
;
A
#
# COMPACT_ATOMS: atom_id res chain seq x y z
N MET A 1 -8.88 -9.02 -2.49
CA MET A 1 -7.75 -9.32 -3.42
C MET A 1 -6.99 -8.03 -3.70
N VAL A 2 -5.66 -7.99 -3.51
CA VAL A 2 -4.83 -6.77 -3.48
C VAL A 2 -5.09 -5.83 -4.66
N CYS A 3 -5.22 -6.38 -5.87
CA CYS A 3 -5.41 -5.59 -7.09
C CYS A 3 -6.78 -5.76 -7.73
N GLY A 4 -7.76 -6.25 -6.97
CA GLY A 4 -9.10 -6.52 -7.45
C GLY A 4 -9.91 -5.25 -7.73
N ALA A 5 -11.08 -5.45 -8.35
CA ALA A 5 -12.05 -4.40 -8.63
C ALA A 5 -12.48 -3.62 -7.38
N GLU A 6 -12.46 -4.28 -6.21
CA GLU A 6 -12.76 -3.64 -4.93
C GLU A 6 -11.70 -2.59 -4.54
N THR A 7 -10.41 -2.90 -4.64
CA THR A 7 -9.33 -1.93 -4.40
C THR A 7 -9.44 -0.75 -5.37
N GLN A 8 -9.70 -1.04 -6.66
CA GLN A 8 -9.92 0.02 -7.67
C GLN A 8 -11.08 0.94 -7.29
N GLY A 9 -12.23 0.36 -6.90
CA GLY A 9 -13.41 1.11 -6.49
C GLY A 9 -13.16 1.97 -5.25
N ASN A 10 -12.42 1.44 -4.27
CA ASN A 10 -12.06 2.18 -3.06
C ASN A 10 -11.10 3.34 -3.36
N ILE A 11 -10.08 3.14 -4.20
CA ILE A 11 -9.20 4.23 -4.66
C ILE A 11 -10.02 5.33 -5.33
N GLY A 12 -10.94 4.96 -6.24
CA GLY A 12 -11.84 5.90 -6.89
C GLY A 12 -12.68 6.71 -5.89
N ARG A 13 -13.22 6.06 -4.85
CA ARG A 13 -14.01 6.72 -3.81
C ARG A 13 -13.18 7.65 -2.94
N ILE A 14 -12.01 7.22 -2.46
CA ILE A 14 -11.13 8.03 -1.60
C ILE A 14 -10.74 9.34 -2.31
N LEU A 15 -10.43 9.26 -3.61
CA LEU A 15 -10.02 10.40 -4.42
C LEU A 15 -11.17 11.13 -5.13
N ALA A 16 -12.42 10.67 -4.94
CA ALA A 16 -13.60 11.17 -5.65
C ALA A 16 -13.43 11.24 -7.18
N LEU A 17 -12.85 10.18 -7.78
CA LEU A 17 -12.65 10.08 -9.23
C LEU A 17 -13.97 9.85 -9.95
N SER A 18 -14.09 10.42 -11.15
CA SER A 18 -15.25 10.24 -12.03
C SER A 18 -15.32 8.84 -12.66
N THR A 19 -14.21 8.11 -12.69
CA THR A 19 -14.09 6.76 -13.25
C THR A 19 -13.22 5.89 -12.37
N VAL A 20 -13.48 4.58 -12.40
CA VAL A 20 -12.65 3.58 -11.72
C VAL A 20 -11.28 3.55 -12.40
N PRO A 21 -10.17 3.70 -11.65
CA PRO A 21 -8.84 3.74 -12.25
C PRO A 21 -8.46 2.38 -12.84
N GLY A 22 -7.85 2.42 -14.03
CA GLY A 22 -7.25 1.24 -14.63
C GLY A 22 -6.08 0.73 -13.80
N THR A 23 -5.85 -0.59 -13.84
CA THR A 23 -4.71 -1.24 -13.19
C THR A 23 -3.95 -2.09 -14.20
N THR A 24 -2.64 -2.14 -14.04
CA THR A 24 -1.78 -3.14 -14.69
C THR A 24 -1.10 -3.94 -13.59
N ALA A 25 -0.95 -5.25 -13.79
CA ALA A 25 -0.35 -6.13 -12.81
C ALA A 25 0.80 -6.94 -13.41
N SER A 26 1.81 -7.22 -12.59
CA SER A 26 2.93 -8.10 -12.92
C SER A 26 3.27 -8.98 -11.73
N TRP A 27 3.87 -10.13 -12.01
CA TRP A 27 4.42 -11.04 -11.00
C TRP A 27 5.85 -11.40 -11.41
N ALA A 28 6.82 -11.02 -10.58
CA ALA A 28 8.23 -11.35 -10.78
C ALA A 28 8.92 -11.43 -9.42
N ASP A 29 9.89 -12.34 -9.27
CA ASP A 29 10.72 -12.45 -8.07
C ASP A 29 9.94 -12.54 -6.75
N LYS A 30 8.80 -13.26 -6.77
CA LYS A 30 7.85 -13.39 -5.64
C LYS A 30 7.21 -12.08 -5.18
N ILE A 31 7.17 -11.10 -6.06
CA ILE A 31 6.54 -9.81 -5.81
C ILE A 31 5.40 -9.64 -6.82
N TYR A 32 4.18 -9.59 -6.31
CA TYR A 32 3.04 -9.12 -7.08
C TYR A 32 3.04 -7.60 -7.07
N THR A 33 3.05 -6.96 -8.23
CA THR A 33 3.01 -5.50 -8.33
C THR A 33 1.82 -5.07 -9.15
N CYS A 34 1.14 -4.03 -8.71
CA CYS A 34 0.03 -3.42 -9.41
C CYS A 34 0.20 -1.91 -9.47
N THR A 35 0.10 -1.37 -10.68
CA THR A 35 0.19 0.06 -10.92
C THR A 35 -1.15 0.59 -11.35
N TYR A 36 -1.67 1.54 -10.57
CA TYR A 36 -2.89 2.27 -10.85
C TYR A 36 -2.54 3.59 -11.54
N ALA A 37 -3.10 3.79 -12.73
CA ALA A 37 -2.99 5.05 -13.45
C ALA A 37 -4.06 6.00 -12.93
N LEU A 38 -3.66 7.04 -12.19
CA LEU A 38 -4.55 8.08 -11.69
C LEU A 38 -4.32 9.37 -12.48
N PRO A 39 -5.31 10.29 -12.56
CA PRO A 39 -5.12 11.57 -13.24
C PRO A 39 -3.95 12.40 -12.72
N ALA A 40 -3.60 12.25 -11.43
CA ALA A 40 -2.54 12.99 -10.76
C ALA A 40 -1.16 12.30 -10.81
N GLY A 41 -1.07 11.06 -11.30
CA GLY A 41 0.15 10.26 -11.29
C GLY A 41 -0.12 8.77 -11.02
N SER A 42 0.91 8.01 -10.74
CA SER A 42 0.78 6.56 -10.52
C SER A 42 0.80 6.21 -9.03
N LEU A 43 -0.06 5.29 -8.64
CA LEU A 43 -0.02 4.61 -7.33
C LEU A 43 0.46 3.17 -7.56
N VAL A 44 1.48 2.74 -6.82
CA VAL A 44 2.03 1.39 -6.93
C VAL A 44 1.74 0.61 -5.66
N LEU A 45 1.10 -0.55 -5.80
CA LEU A 45 0.93 -1.52 -4.73
C LEU A 45 1.82 -2.70 -5.03
N SER A 46 2.56 -3.19 -4.05
CA SER A 46 3.31 -4.44 -4.18
C SER A 46 3.11 -5.33 -2.96
N VAL A 47 3.08 -6.63 -3.21
CA VAL A 47 3.04 -7.66 -2.18
C VAL A 47 4.17 -8.62 -2.42
N LYS A 48 5.15 -8.61 -1.52
CA LYS A 48 6.25 -9.58 -1.50
C LYS A 48 5.82 -10.80 -0.70
N GLU A 49 5.90 -11.96 -1.31
CA GLU A 49 5.68 -13.26 -0.65
C GLU A 49 7.01 -13.84 -0.16
N ALA A 50 7.08 -14.08 1.15
CA ALA A 50 8.16 -14.82 1.77
C ALA A 50 7.79 -16.30 1.93
N ALA A 51 8.79 -17.16 2.15
CA ALA A 51 8.55 -18.59 2.35
C ALA A 51 7.78 -18.88 3.65
N GLU A 52 7.96 -18.05 4.68
CA GLU A 52 7.39 -18.23 6.00
C GLU A 52 7.20 -16.86 6.71
N PRO A 53 6.33 -16.78 7.73
CA PRO A 53 6.05 -15.53 8.43
C PRO A 53 7.28 -14.84 9.03
N ASP A 54 8.24 -15.60 9.57
CA ASP A 54 9.46 -15.03 10.14
C ASP A 54 10.37 -14.41 9.07
N ALA A 55 10.41 -14.98 7.86
CA ALA A 55 11.12 -14.39 6.74
C ALA A 55 10.44 -13.08 6.27
N ALA A 56 9.10 -13.01 6.24
CA ALA A 56 8.37 -11.78 5.92
C ALA A 56 8.66 -10.68 6.95
N ARG A 57 8.76 -11.03 8.23
CA ARG A 57 9.11 -10.09 9.31
C ARG A 57 10.55 -9.59 9.18
N ALA A 58 11.49 -10.48 8.85
CA ALA A 58 12.88 -10.08 8.58
C ALA A 58 12.95 -9.11 7.39
N ASP A 59 12.28 -9.45 6.27
CA ASP A 59 12.17 -8.60 5.09
C ASP A 59 11.57 -7.22 5.43
N PHE A 60 10.51 -7.19 6.23
CA PHE A 60 9.88 -5.96 6.69
C PHE A 60 10.84 -5.09 7.52
N HIS A 61 11.56 -5.68 8.47
CA HIS A 61 12.50 -4.94 9.32
C HIS A 61 13.69 -4.41 8.52
N ASP A 62 14.21 -5.18 7.57
CA ASP A 62 15.25 -4.72 6.67
C ASP A 62 14.77 -3.58 5.76
N LEU A 63 13.54 -3.68 5.23
CA LEU A 63 12.93 -2.62 4.45
C LEU A 63 12.75 -1.36 5.29
N GLN A 64 12.23 -1.48 6.51
CA GLN A 64 12.07 -0.35 7.43
C GLN A 64 13.42 0.34 7.70
N ARG A 65 14.44 -0.44 8.08
CA ARG A 65 15.79 0.08 8.39
C ARG A 65 16.45 0.76 7.20
N THR A 66 16.19 0.30 5.99
CA THR A 66 16.82 0.81 4.76
C THR A 66 16.01 1.93 4.10
N THR A 67 14.76 2.16 4.52
CA THR A 67 13.88 3.18 3.93
C THR A 67 14.05 4.53 4.65
N PRO A 68 14.57 5.57 3.97
CA PRO A 68 14.74 6.88 4.59
C PRO A 68 13.41 7.49 5.00
N GLY A 69 13.37 8.10 6.19
CA GLY A 69 12.15 8.73 6.71
C GLY A 69 11.06 7.74 7.11
N SER A 70 11.39 6.44 7.26
CA SER A 70 10.47 5.47 7.83
C SER A 70 10.16 5.81 9.29
N ALA A 71 8.89 5.81 9.66
CA ALA A 71 8.42 5.90 11.04
C ALA A 71 7.45 4.75 11.31
N PRO A 72 7.51 4.08 12.47
CA PRO A 72 6.56 3.04 12.82
C PRO A 72 5.13 3.60 12.83
N ILE A 73 4.17 2.79 12.40
CA ILE A 73 2.75 3.05 12.66
C ILE A 73 2.44 2.36 14.00
N GLU A 74 2.03 3.15 14.99
CA GLU A 74 1.84 2.68 16.37
C GLU A 74 0.38 2.70 16.80
N GLY A 75 0.10 2.06 17.95
CA GLY A 75 -1.23 1.99 18.53
C GLY A 75 -2.23 1.25 17.63
N LEU A 76 -3.49 1.66 17.67
CA LEU A 76 -4.56 1.01 16.91
C LEU A 76 -4.44 1.18 15.38
N ALA A 77 -3.64 2.15 14.92
CA ALA A 77 -3.45 2.39 13.49
C ALA A 77 -2.68 1.27 12.79
N ASN A 78 -1.93 0.44 13.52
CA ASN A 78 -1.22 -0.69 12.93
C ASN A 78 -2.09 -1.94 12.73
N LEU A 79 -3.35 -1.90 13.21
CA LEU A 79 -4.32 -3.01 13.10
C LEU A 79 -3.83 -4.34 13.72
N GLY A 80 -2.88 -4.28 14.66
CA GLY A 80 -2.25 -5.47 15.25
C GLY A 80 -1.09 -6.05 14.45
N PHE A 81 -0.68 -5.40 13.36
CA PHE A 81 0.41 -5.86 12.48
C PHE A 81 1.66 -4.99 12.62
N PRO A 82 2.87 -5.53 12.37
CA PRO A 82 4.03 -4.69 12.16
C PRO A 82 3.83 -3.81 10.92
N ALA A 83 3.99 -2.50 11.12
CA ALA A 83 3.70 -1.52 10.09
C ALA A 83 4.58 -0.27 10.24
N PHE A 84 4.95 0.33 9.12
CA PHE A 84 5.64 1.61 9.08
C PHE A 84 5.15 2.45 7.90
N GLN A 85 5.41 3.74 7.96
CA GLN A 85 5.08 4.69 6.92
C GLN A 85 6.26 5.61 6.59
N THR A 86 6.20 6.20 5.42
CA THR A 86 7.05 7.32 5.00
C THR A 86 6.14 8.50 4.62
N PRO A 87 6.68 9.67 4.24
CA PRO A 87 5.87 10.75 3.68
C PRO A 87 5.13 10.40 2.37
N ALA A 88 5.33 9.22 1.79
CA ALA A 88 4.72 8.80 0.54
C ALA A 88 4.24 7.34 0.51
N SER A 89 4.50 6.53 1.53
CA SER A 89 4.18 5.11 1.50
C SER A 89 3.71 4.58 2.85
N ALA A 90 2.96 3.48 2.80
CA ALA A 90 2.58 2.70 3.97
C ALA A 90 2.92 1.23 3.71
N VAL A 91 3.51 0.57 4.72
CA VAL A 91 3.98 -0.81 4.64
C VAL A 91 3.44 -1.59 5.82
N PHE A 92 2.89 -2.76 5.55
CA PHE A 92 2.36 -3.69 6.54
C PHE A 92 2.87 -5.10 6.26
N THR A 93 3.09 -5.89 7.30
CA THR A 93 3.31 -7.33 7.16
C THR A 93 2.17 -8.12 7.79
N LYS A 94 1.64 -9.08 7.04
CA LYS A 94 0.57 -9.99 7.45
C LYS A 94 0.91 -11.37 6.91
N ASP A 95 0.79 -12.39 7.76
CA ASP A 95 1.14 -13.78 7.43
C ASP A 95 2.59 -13.88 6.89
N ASN A 96 2.79 -14.50 5.73
CA ASN A 96 4.08 -14.56 5.04
C ASN A 96 4.25 -13.46 3.97
N PHE A 97 3.53 -12.34 4.08
CA PHE A 97 3.55 -11.28 3.09
C PHE A 97 3.97 -9.91 3.65
N VAL A 98 4.57 -9.10 2.77
CA VAL A 98 4.85 -7.67 3.01
C VAL A 98 4.13 -6.85 1.94
N LEU A 99 3.11 -6.10 2.35
CA LEU A 99 2.38 -5.16 1.52
C LEU A 99 3.06 -3.80 1.58
N THR A 100 3.37 -3.24 0.42
CA THR A 100 3.80 -1.84 0.26
C THR A 100 2.80 -1.11 -0.61
N VAL A 101 2.34 0.04 -0.13
CA VAL A 101 1.55 1.00 -0.92
C VAL A 101 2.39 2.25 -1.09
N ASP A 102 2.81 2.53 -2.33
CA ASP A 102 3.70 3.62 -2.69
C ASP A 102 2.98 4.67 -3.55
N ALA A 103 2.87 5.88 -2.98
CA ALA A 103 2.28 7.07 -3.58
C ALA A 103 3.35 8.14 -3.90
N ALA A 104 4.64 7.79 -4.01
CA ALA A 104 5.71 8.75 -4.26
C ALA A 104 5.59 9.49 -5.60
N ALA A 105 4.99 8.83 -6.61
CA ALA A 105 4.70 9.43 -7.92
C ALA A 105 3.42 10.28 -7.94
N LEU A 106 2.82 10.52 -6.77
CA LEU A 106 1.67 11.41 -6.60
C LEU A 106 2.09 12.75 -5.97
N PRO A 107 1.33 13.84 -6.24
CA PRO A 107 1.49 15.11 -5.53
C PRO A 107 1.32 14.92 -4.02
N GLU A 108 1.89 15.83 -3.24
CA GLU A 108 1.80 15.79 -1.78
C GLU A 108 0.35 15.78 -1.28
N ILE A 109 -0.54 16.48 -2.00
CA ILE A 109 -1.96 16.61 -1.69
C ILE A 109 -2.79 16.14 -2.89
N LEU A 110 -3.84 15.38 -2.63
CA LEU A 110 -4.64 14.65 -3.60
C LEU A 110 -6.13 14.97 -3.50
N GLY A 111 -6.74 15.13 -4.68
CA GLY A 111 -8.18 15.22 -4.83
C GLY A 111 -8.83 16.47 -4.21
N PRO A 112 -10.16 16.58 -4.32
CA PRO A 112 -10.91 17.74 -3.79
C PRO A 112 -10.89 17.81 -2.27
N ASN A 113 -10.70 16.68 -1.58
CA ASN A 113 -10.67 16.58 -0.13
C ASN A 113 -9.29 16.88 0.49
N GLN A 114 -8.30 17.27 -0.33
CA GLN A 114 -6.95 17.62 0.11
C GLN A 114 -6.27 16.53 0.96
N VAL A 115 -6.41 15.26 0.55
CA VAL A 115 -5.82 14.11 1.25
C VAL A 115 -4.32 14.10 1.01
N THR A 116 -3.50 13.98 2.06
CA THR A 116 -2.05 13.84 1.86
C THR A 116 -1.72 12.49 1.24
N ARG A 117 -0.68 12.40 0.41
CA ARG A 117 -0.29 11.12 -0.20
C ARG A 117 0.07 10.03 0.83
N ALA A 118 0.60 10.41 1.99
CA ALA A 118 0.86 9.48 3.09
C ALA A 118 -0.46 8.92 3.67
N ALA A 119 -1.43 9.79 3.96
CA ALA A 119 -2.75 9.36 4.43
C ALA A 119 -3.47 8.49 3.39
N PHE A 120 -3.33 8.83 2.11
CA PHE A 120 -3.87 8.06 1.01
C PHE A 120 -3.25 6.65 0.93
N ALA A 121 -1.92 6.54 1.00
CA ALA A 121 -1.23 5.25 1.01
C ALA A 121 -1.69 4.37 2.19
N TYR A 122 -1.82 4.95 3.39
CA TYR A 122 -2.34 4.26 4.57
C TYR A 122 -3.80 3.78 4.38
N GLN A 123 -4.68 4.63 3.85
CA GLN A 123 -6.09 4.28 3.63
C GLN A 123 -6.24 3.14 2.60
N VAL A 124 -5.43 3.16 1.55
CA VAL A 124 -5.42 2.07 0.57
C VAL A 124 -4.85 0.79 1.20
N ALA A 125 -3.77 0.87 1.98
CA ALA A 125 -3.20 -0.29 2.66
C ALA A 125 -4.21 -0.98 3.60
N THR A 126 -4.89 -0.20 4.43
CA THR A 126 -5.91 -0.72 5.37
C THR A 126 -7.14 -1.27 4.66
N THR A 127 -7.53 -0.70 3.52
CA THR A 127 -8.56 -1.26 2.64
C THR A 127 -8.14 -2.63 2.12
N VAL A 128 -6.91 -2.76 1.61
CA VAL A 128 -6.39 -4.05 1.12
C VAL A 128 -6.37 -5.08 2.24
N LEU A 129 -5.90 -4.72 3.44
CA LEU A 129 -5.86 -5.61 4.61
C LEU A 129 -7.24 -6.06 5.06
N ALA A 130 -8.25 -5.17 5.03
CA ALA A 130 -9.63 -5.51 5.38
C ALA A 130 -10.24 -6.54 4.42
N CYS A 131 -9.87 -6.47 3.14
CA CYS A 131 -10.34 -7.39 2.09
C CYS A 131 -9.39 -8.57 1.86
N TRP A 132 -8.40 -8.75 2.73
CA TRP A 132 -7.43 -9.84 2.65
C TRP A 132 -7.97 -11.06 3.40
N SER A 133 -8.63 -11.94 2.66
CA SER A 133 -8.97 -13.29 3.12
C SER A 133 -7.86 -14.29 2.77
N GLU A 134 -7.72 -15.33 3.60
CA GLU A 134 -6.92 -16.53 3.31
C GLU A 134 -7.42 -17.30 2.09
#